data_AF-A0A838AAL1-F1
#
_entry.id   AF-A0A838AAL1-F1
#
_cell.length_a   1.000
_cell.length_b   1.000
_cell.length_c   1.000
_cell.angle_alpha   90.00
_cell.angle_beta   90.00
_cell.angle_gamma   90.00
#
_symmetry.space_group_name_H-M   'P 1'
#
loop_
_entity.id
_entity.type
_entity.pdbx_description
1 polymer ?
#
loop_
_entity_poly.entity_id
_entity_poly.type
_entity_poly.pdbx_seq_one_letter_code
_entity_poly.pdbx_strand_id
1 'polypeptide(L)'
;MAELLARTSSAELTEWRAFERIDGPLGPGRGDYHAALVAATVSNSIRALGGKRGTKRVTDFLLEWDQRRGPKTPHELLREVSSINAALGGTHSGTTS
;
A
#
# COMPACT_ATOMS: atom_id res chain seq x y z
N MET A 1 23.03 2.45 -7.39
CA MET A 1 22.83 1.23 -8.20
C MET A 1 24.12 0.46 -8.50
N ALA A 2 25.22 1.11 -8.89
CA ALA A 2 26.46 0.41 -9.30
C ALA A 2 27.10 -0.46 -8.21
N GLU A 3 27.11 -0.02 -6.95
CA GLU A 3 27.68 -0.78 -5.82
C GLU A 3 26.85 -2.03 -5.46
N LEU A 4 25.53 -1.95 -5.65
CA LEU A 4 24.60 -3.06 -5.38
C LEU A 4 24.75 -4.16 -6.44
N LEU A 5 24.96 -3.79 -7.71
CA LEU A 5 25.28 -4.73 -8.80
C LEU A 5 26.69 -5.34 -8.68
N ALA A 6 27.62 -4.64 -8.02
CA ALA A 6 28.99 -5.14 -7.80
C ALA A 6 29.07 -6.23 -6.72
N ARG A 7 28.11 -6.27 -5.80
CA ARG A 7 28.06 -7.22 -4.67
C ARG A 7 26.94 -8.26 -4.78
N THR A 8 25.94 -8.01 -5.62
CA THR A 8 24.78 -8.88 -5.79
C THR A 8 24.72 -9.38 -7.23
N SER A 9 24.76 -10.69 -7.40
CA SER A 9 24.73 -11.31 -8.72
C SER A 9 23.37 -11.11 -9.40
N SER A 10 23.32 -11.18 -10.74
CA SER A 10 22.05 -11.15 -11.48
C SER A 10 21.11 -12.30 -11.07
N ALA A 11 21.67 -13.41 -10.57
CA ALA A 11 20.90 -14.53 -10.04
C ALA A 11 20.23 -14.15 -8.71
N GLU A 12 20.96 -13.56 -7.77
CA GLU A 12 20.38 -13.07 -6.50
C GLU A 12 19.29 -12.02 -6.74
N LEU A 13 19.47 -11.07 -7.66
CA LEU A 13 18.41 -10.10 -7.98
C LEU A 13 17.15 -10.79 -8.54
N THR A 14 17.31 -11.91 -9.24
CA THR A 14 16.19 -12.70 -9.76
C THR A 14 15.49 -13.47 -8.63
N GLU A 15 16.25 -14.01 -7.68
CA GLU A 15 15.74 -14.65 -6.47
C GLU A 15 14.99 -13.66 -5.59
N TRP A 16 15.52 -12.45 -5.37
CA TRP A 16 14.82 -11.39 -4.65
C TRP A 16 13.52 -10.99 -5.35
N ARG A 17 13.49 -10.91 -6.69
CA ARG A 17 12.24 -10.70 -7.46
C ARG A 17 11.25 -11.86 -7.37
N ALA A 18 11.72 -13.09 -7.21
CA ALA A 18 10.86 -14.25 -7.03
C ALA A 18 10.27 -14.28 -5.62
N PHE A 19 11.09 -13.99 -4.62
CA PHE A 19 10.68 -13.83 -3.22
C PHE A 19 9.64 -12.71 -3.08
N GLU A 20 9.86 -11.53 -3.66
CA GLU A 20 8.90 -10.43 -3.65
C GLU A 20 7.57 -10.78 -4.35
N ARG A 21 7.58 -11.64 -5.36
CA ARG A 21 6.32 -12.10 -6.00
C ARG A 21 5.51 -13.04 -5.12
N ILE A 22 6.14 -13.72 -4.17
CA ILE A 22 5.50 -14.67 -3.26
C ILE A 22 5.05 -13.97 -1.99
N ASP A 23 5.94 -13.19 -1.36
CA ASP A 23 5.70 -12.57 -0.05
C ASP A 23 5.27 -11.10 -0.12
N GLY A 24 5.45 -10.44 -1.27
CA GLY A 24 5.16 -9.02 -1.44
C GLY A 24 6.15 -8.09 -0.72
N PRO A 25 6.18 -6.79 -1.06
CA PRO A 25 7.09 -5.81 -0.49
C PRO A 25 6.81 -5.47 0.99
N LEU A 26 5.68 -5.94 1.54
CA LEU A 26 5.20 -5.61 2.89
C LEU A 26 5.16 -6.82 3.84
N GLY A 27 5.73 -7.96 3.42
CA GLY A 27 5.64 -9.20 4.15
C GLY A 27 4.24 -9.83 4.10
N PRO A 28 4.09 -11.08 4.60
CA PRO A 28 2.80 -11.75 4.57
C PRO A 28 1.76 -10.91 5.33
N GLY A 29 0.62 -10.64 4.70
CA GLY A 29 -0.53 -9.87 5.23
C GLY A 29 -1.24 -10.51 6.44
N ARG A 30 -0.51 -11.27 7.26
CA ARG A 30 -0.94 -11.82 8.54
C ARG A 30 -0.28 -11.12 9.73
N GLY A 31 0.85 -10.43 9.54
CA GLY A 31 1.55 -9.75 10.64
C GLY A 31 0.71 -8.61 11.24
N ASP A 32 0.11 -7.82 10.36
CA ASP A 32 -0.89 -6.80 10.67
C ASP A 32 -2.13 -7.39 11.34
N TYR A 33 -2.62 -8.54 10.88
CA TYR A 33 -3.77 -9.21 11.47
C TYR A 33 -3.52 -9.68 12.90
N HIS A 34 -2.36 -10.27 13.18
CA HIS A 34 -1.99 -10.67 14.54
C HIS A 34 -1.82 -9.46 15.47
N ALA A 35 -1.16 -8.39 14.98
CA ALA A 35 -1.04 -7.15 15.73
C ALA A 35 -2.42 -6.53 16.05
N ALA A 36 -3.32 -6.52 15.06
CA ALA A 36 -4.69 -6.04 15.19
C ALA A 36 -5.51 -6.87 16.19
N LEU A 37 -5.33 -8.20 16.20
CA LEU A 37 -5.98 -9.08 17.17
C LEU A 37 -5.54 -8.79 18.61
N VAL A 38 -4.23 -8.62 18.83
CA VAL A 38 -3.68 -8.26 20.14
C VAL A 38 -4.21 -6.89 20.57
N ALA A 39 -4.16 -5.89 19.68
CA ALA A 39 -4.66 -4.54 19.96
C ALA A 39 -6.15 -4.53 20.31
N ALA A 40 -6.98 -5.26 19.54
CA ALA A 40 -8.40 -5.40 19.82
C ALA A 40 -8.67 -6.05 21.18
N THR A 41 -7.92 -7.10 21.51
CA THR A 41 -8.03 -7.80 22.80
C THR A 41 -7.70 -6.85 23.96
N VAL A 42 -6.53 -6.22 23.93
CA VAL A 42 -6.09 -5.27 24.96
C VAL A 42 -7.07 -4.10 25.12
N SER A 43 -7.49 -3.49 24.01
CA SER A 43 -8.46 -2.39 24.02
C SER A 43 -9.77 -2.81 24.66
N ASN A 44 -10.31 -3.98 24.31
CA ASN A 44 -11.57 -4.45 24.86
C ASN A 44 -11.46 -4.82 26.34
N SER A 45 -10.35 -5.42 26.78
CA SER A 45 -10.08 -5.69 28.19
C SER A 45 -10.06 -4.40 29.02
N ILE A 46 -9.35 -3.35 28.55
CA ILE A 46 -9.30 -2.05 29.24
C ILE A 46 -10.68 -1.39 29.28
N ARG A 47 -11.45 -1.45 28.19
CA ARG A 47 -12.80 -0.87 28.12
C ARG A 47 -13.78 -1.59 29.05
N ALA A 48 -13.68 -2.91 29.17
CA ALA A 48 -14.49 -3.70 30.09
C ALA A 48 -14.21 -3.30 31.55
N LEU A 49 -12.94 -3.13 31.93
CA LEU A 49 -12.56 -2.65 33.27
C LEU A 49 -13.04 -1.22 33.54
N GLY A 50 -12.95 -0.34 32.54
CA GLY A 50 -13.35 1.07 32.65
C GLY A 50 -14.84 1.35 32.42
N GLY A 51 -15.70 0.32 32.34
CA GLY A 51 -17.14 0.47 32.15
C GLY A 51 -17.57 1.08 30.81
N LYS A 52 -16.68 1.15 29.81
CA LYS A 52 -16.98 1.74 28.50
C LYS A 52 -17.79 0.74 27.66
N ARG A 53 -18.96 1.18 27.16
CA ARG A 53 -19.82 0.36 26.29
C ARG A 53 -19.24 0.19 24.88
N GLY A 54 -19.49 -0.97 24.27
CA GLY A 54 -19.13 -1.35 22.90
C GLY A 54 -17.83 -2.14 22.78
N THR A 55 -17.68 -2.89 21.68
CA THR A 55 -16.51 -3.76 21.38
C THR A 55 -15.80 -3.24 20.14
N LYS A 56 -14.47 -3.11 20.18
CA LYS A 56 -13.67 -2.84 18.97
C LYS A 56 -13.42 -4.14 18.23
N ARG A 57 -13.57 -4.11 16.90
CA ARG A 57 -13.31 -5.26 16.01
C ARG A 57 -11.84 -5.26 15.60
N VAL A 58 -11.33 -6.42 15.23
CA VAL A 58 -9.96 -6.56 14.68
C VAL A 58 -9.75 -5.65 13.47
N THR A 59 -10.76 -5.53 12.60
CA THR A 59 -10.74 -4.65 11.42
C THR A 59 -10.53 -3.18 11.76
N ASP A 60 -10.90 -2.73 12.97
CA ASP A 60 -10.73 -1.34 13.38
C ASP A 60 -9.25 -0.99 13.68
N PHE A 61 -8.36 -1.99 13.69
CA PHE A 61 -6.92 -1.85 13.95
C PHE A 61 -6.04 -2.27 12.76
N LEU A 62 -6.65 -2.64 11.63
CA LEU A 62 -5.91 -2.90 10.39
C LEU A 62 -5.61 -1.59 9.67
N LEU A 63 -4.42 -1.51 9.07
CA LEU A 63 -4.03 -0.37 8.23
C LEU A 63 -4.62 -0.58 6.83
N GLU A 64 -5.32 0.43 6.32
CA GLU A 64 -5.72 0.47 4.92
C GLU A 64 -4.55 0.99 4.07
N TRP A 65 -3.70 0.06 3.61
CA TRP A 65 -2.53 0.36 2.79
C TRP A 65 -2.87 0.88 1.41
N ASP A 66 -3.99 0.41 0.87
CA ASP A 66 -4.48 0.79 -0.44
C ASP A 66 -5.84 1.42 -0.22
N GLN A 67 -5.85 2.70 0.17
CA GLN A 67 -7.02 3.54 -0.10
C GLN A 67 -7.12 3.67 -1.61
N ARG A 68 -7.58 2.59 -2.26
CA ARG A 68 -7.99 2.60 -3.66
C ARG A 68 -9.10 3.64 -3.72
N ARG A 69 -8.73 4.87 -4.07
CA ARG A 69 -9.61 5.69 -4.91
C ARG A 69 -10.01 4.71 -6.01
N GLY A 70 -11.30 4.41 -6.11
CA GLY A 70 -11.83 3.43 -7.05
C GLY A 70 -11.27 3.66 -8.45
N PRO A 71 -11.44 2.69 -9.38
CA PRO A 71 -10.86 2.79 -10.72
C PRO A 71 -11.09 4.19 -11.31
N LYS A 72 -9.99 4.91 -11.56
CA LYS A 72 -10.03 6.28 -12.09
C LYS A 72 -10.77 6.25 -13.42
N THR A 73 -11.71 7.17 -13.61
CA THR A 73 -12.38 7.35 -14.89
C THR A 73 -11.36 7.76 -15.97
N PRO A 74 -11.64 7.50 -17.26
CA PRO A 74 -10.77 7.94 -18.35
C PRO A 74 -10.44 9.44 -18.29
N HIS A 75 -11.38 10.27 -17.85
CA HIS A 75 -11.21 11.72 -17.74
C HIS A 75 -10.29 12.12 -16.57
N GLU A 76 -10.31 11.39 -15.46
CA GLU A 76 -9.39 11.60 -14.33
C GLU A 76 -7.96 11.22 -14.70
N LEU A 77 -7.79 10.10 -15.41
CA LEU A 77 -6.50 9.68 -15.93
C LEU A 77 -5.93 10.71 -16.92
N LEU A 78 -6.75 11.20 -17.85
CA LEU A 78 -6.33 12.19 -18.82
C LEU A 78 -5.88 13.50 -18.15
N ARG A 79 -6.60 13.94 -17.11
CA ARG A 79 -6.25 15.14 -16.32
C ARG A 79 -4.92 14.96 -15.62
N GLU A 80 -4.71 13.82 -14.98
CA GLU A 80 -3.47 13.51 -14.27
C GLU A 80 -2.27 13.44 -15.22
N VAL A 81 -2.40 12.73 -16.34
CA VAL A 81 -1.36 12.67 -17.39
C VAL A 81 -1.06 14.06 -17.94
N SER A 82 -2.09 14.89 -18.17
CA SER A 82 -1.91 16.27 -18.62
C SER A 82 -1.16 17.12 -17.59
N SER A 83 -1.45 16.97 -16.30
CA SER A 83 -0.72 17.67 -15.23
C SER A 83 0.74 17.24 -15.13
N ILE A 84 1.03 15.95 -15.31
CA ILE A 84 2.39 15.41 -15.32
C ILE A 84 3.15 15.95 -16.53
N ASN A 85 2.55 15.90 -17.72
CA ASN A 85 3.15 16.41 -18.94
C ASN A 85 3.49 17.91 -18.82
N ALA A 86 2.58 18.72 -18.27
CA ALA A 86 2.82 20.14 -18.06
C ALA A 86 3.93 20.39 -17.03
N ALA A 87 3.97 19.65 -15.92
CA ALA A 87 5.03 19.76 -14.92
C ALA A 87 6.41 19.37 -15.47
N LEU A 88 6.44 18.49 -16.47
CA LEU A 88 7.65 18.07 -17.19
C LEU A 88 7.97 18.97 -18.41
N GLY A 89 7.24 20.07 -18.61
CA GLY A 89 7.49 21.04 -19.68
C GLY A 89 6.96 20.62 -21.06
N GLY A 90 6.16 19.57 -21.14
CA GLY A 90 5.49 19.14 -22.37
C GLY A 90 4.16 19.86 -22.58
N THR A 91 3.87 20.24 -23.83
CA THR A 91 2.57 20.80 -24.23
C THR A 91 1.80 19.79 -25.08
N HIS A 92 0.56 19.46 -24.70
CA HIS A 92 -0.33 18.59 -25.47
C HIS A 92 -1.36 19.41 -26.25
N SER A 93 -1.23 19.45 -27.57
CA SER A 93 -2.24 19.99 -28.50
C SER A 93 -3.22 18.88 -28.87
N GLY A 94 -4.34 18.80 -28.16
CA GLY A 94 -5.40 17.84 -28.47
C GLY A 94 -6.23 18.32 -29.67
N THR A 95 -6.09 17.66 -30.82
CA THR A 95 -7.10 17.75 -31.89
C THR A 95 -8.21 16.78 -31.54
N THR A 96 -9.36 17.31 -31.11
CA THR A 96 -10.61 16.55 -31.00
C THR A 96 -11.14 16.31 -32.42
N SER A 97 -11.22 15.04 -32.82
CA SER A 97 -11.99 14.56 -33.99
C SER A 97 -13.00 13.52 -33.53
#